data_AF-A0A4Q4PVY9-F1
#
_entry.id   AF-A0A4Q4PVY9-F1
#
_cell.length_a   1.000
_cell.length_b   1.000
_cell.length_c   1.000
_cell.angle_alpha   90.00
_cell.angle_beta   90.00
_cell.angle_gamma   90.00
#
_symmetry.space_group_name_H-M   'P 1'
#
loop_
_entity.id
_entity.type
_entity.pdbx_description
1 polymer ?
#
loop_
_entity_poly.entity_id
_entity_poly.type
_entity_poly.pdbx_seq_one_letter_code
_entity_poly.pdbx_strand_id
1 'polypeptide(L)'
;MATGAVTASQGYKGQFENAGTLVRGATAPILTYGALNALLFMTYNRTLSLLNDSPASPQNFSKVFLAGATGGLASFVVSAPTELVKCRAQVATSATTTSWSVARDVWKAEGIRGLYYGGGITSVRDAVGYGF
;
A
#
# COMPACT_ATOMS: atom_id res chain seq x y z
N MET A 1 -35.00 -24.94 -26.48
CA MET A 1 -34.38 -23.78 -27.14
C MET A 1 -34.28 -22.68 -26.07
N ALA A 2 -33.13 -22.54 -25.42
CA ALA A 2 -32.86 -21.47 -24.47
C ALA A 2 -31.40 -21.05 -24.69
N THR A 3 -31.24 -20.08 -25.57
CA THR A 3 -29.97 -19.46 -25.92
C THR A 3 -29.47 -18.64 -24.73
N GLY A 4 -28.42 -19.12 -24.06
CA GLY A 4 -27.67 -18.36 -23.07
C GLY A 4 -27.01 -17.16 -23.75
N ALA A 5 -27.47 -15.96 -23.43
CA ALA A 5 -26.86 -14.73 -23.87
C ALA A 5 -25.49 -14.58 -23.21
N VAL A 6 -24.45 -14.75 -24.00
CA VAL A 6 -23.07 -14.40 -23.67
C VAL A 6 -23.05 -12.92 -23.30
N THR A 7 -22.78 -12.61 -22.02
CA THR A 7 -22.58 -11.24 -21.55
C THR A 7 -21.41 -10.63 -22.31
N ALA A 8 -21.72 -9.64 -23.14
CA ALA A 8 -20.76 -8.96 -23.99
C ALA A 8 -19.61 -8.35 -23.18
N SER A 9 -18.38 -8.55 -23.67
CA SER A 9 -17.17 -7.94 -23.16
C SER A 9 -17.29 -6.42 -23.18
N GLN A 10 -17.42 -5.80 -22.00
CA GLN A 10 -17.37 -4.35 -21.85
C GLN A 10 -15.97 -3.89 -22.28
N GLY A 11 -15.92 -3.17 -23.41
CA GLY A 11 -14.68 -2.86 -24.12
C GLY A 11 -13.71 -2.02 -23.29
N TYR A 12 -12.43 -2.41 -23.32
CA TYR A 12 -11.27 -1.74 -22.69
C TYR A 12 -11.18 -0.22 -22.97
N LYS A 13 -11.77 0.26 -24.06
CA LYS A 13 -11.67 1.67 -24.49
C LYS A 13 -12.49 2.65 -23.63
N GLY A 14 -13.53 2.19 -22.94
CA GLY A 14 -14.38 3.06 -22.09
C GLY A 14 -13.87 3.29 -20.66
N GLN A 15 -12.77 2.64 -20.25
CA GLN A 15 -12.25 2.74 -18.88
C GLN A 15 -11.45 4.05 -18.62
N PHE A 16 -11.04 4.75 -19.68
CA PHE A 16 -10.19 5.94 -19.62
C PHE A 16 -10.86 7.24 -20.08
N GLU A 17 -12.18 7.26 -20.27
CA GLU A 17 -12.89 8.43 -20.82
C GLU A 17 -12.98 9.64 -19.87
N ASN A 18 -12.65 9.50 -18.59
CA ASN A 18 -12.74 10.59 -17.60
C ASN A 18 -11.46 10.76 -16.79
N ALA A 19 -10.97 12.00 -16.64
CA ALA A 19 -9.80 12.32 -15.82
C ALA A 19 -9.91 11.81 -14.37
N GLY A 20 -11.13 11.66 -13.85
CA GLY A 20 -11.41 11.08 -12.52
C GLY A 20 -11.07 9.59 -12.40
N THR A 21 -11.05 8.81 -13.49
CA THR A 21 -10.69 7.38 -13.43
C THR A 21 -9.18 7.19 -13.26
N LEU A 22 -8.35 8.14 -13.72
CA LEU A 22 -6.89 8.11 -13.55
C LEU A 22 -6.46 8.27 -12.09
N VAL A 23 -7.25 8.98 -11.29
CA VAL A 23 -6.96 9.23 -9.86
C VAL A 23 -7.54 8.14 -8.96
N ARG A 24 -8.26 7.17 -9.54
CA ARG A 24 -8.96 6.13 -8.78
C ARG A 24 -7.97 5.19 -8.10
N GLY A 25 -8.16 4.97 -6.81
CA GLY A 25 -7.24 4.21 -5.96
C GLY A 25 -5.99 4.97 -5.51
N ALA A 26 -5.70 6.18 -6.01
CA ALA A 26 -4.58 7.00 -5.54
C ALA A 26 -4.90 7.73 -4.22
N THR A 27 -6.18 7.96 -3.92
CA THR A 27 -6.61 8.69 -2.72
C THR A 27 -6.14 8.03 -1.42
N ALA A 28 -6.20 6.70 -1.33
CA ALA A 28 -5.77 5.99 -0.13
C ALA A 28 -4.25 6.19 0.13
N PRO A 29 -3.35 5.91 -0.83
CA PRO A 29 -1.93 6.21 -0.71
C PRO A 29 -1.63 7.66 -0.32
N ILE A 30 -2.30 8.64 -0.95
CA ILE A 30 -2.07 10.06 -0.69
C ILE A 30 -2.39 10.41 0.76
N LEU A 31 -3.53 9.95 1.28
CA LEU A 31 -3.94 10.22 2.67
C LEU A 31 -2.96 9.63 3.69
N THR A 32 -2.33 8.51 3.37
CA THR A 32 -1.42 7.82 4.30
C THR A 32 0.04 8.23 4.19
N TYR A 33 0.39 9.07 3.21
CA TYR A 33 1.79 9.38 2.91
C TYR A 33 2.55 10.02 4.08
N GLY A 34 1.89 10.91 4.83
CA GLY A 34 2.49 11.51 6.03
C GLY A 34 2.81 10.49 7.12
N ALA A 35 1.89 9.55 7.37
CA ALA A 35 2.06 8.50 8.37
C ALA A 35 3.17 7.51 7.98
N LEU A 36 3.26 7.14 6.70
CA LEU A 36 4.32 6.27 6.18
C LEU A 36 5.70 6.87 6.41
N ASN A 37 5.89 8.15 6.02
CA ASN A 37 7.16 8.84 6.22
C ASN A 37 7.48 9.04 7.71
N ALA A 38 6.49 9.37 8.54
CA ALA A 38 6.69 9.51 9.98
C ALA A 38 7.16 8.21 10.63
N LEU A 39 6.53 7.07 10.29
CA LEU A 39 6.95 5.76 10.77
C LEU A 39 8.36 5.39 10.30
N LEU A 40 8.67 5.67 9.04
CA LEU A 40 9.99 5.43 8.46
C LEU A 40 11.06 6.22 9.21
N PHE A 41 10.91 7.54 9.32
CA PHE A 41 11.86 8.40 10.02
C PHE A 41 11.99 8.04 11.50
N MET A 42 10.88 7.78 12.19
CA MET A 42 10.91 7.39 13.60
C MET A 42 11.71 6.11 13.79
N THR A 43 11.39 5.08 13.01
CA THR A 43 12.00 3.75 13.15
C THR A 43 13.47 3.77 12.73
N TYR A 44 13.80 4.48 11.65
CA TYR A 44 15.16 4.67 11.18
C TYR A 44 16.04 5.32 12.25
N ASN A 45 15.60 6.47 12.80
CA ASN A 45 16.34 7.19 13.83
C ASN A 45 16.53 6.34 15.11
N ARG A 46 15.47 5.64 15.54
CA ARG A 46 15.54 4.74 16.69
C ARG A 46 16.50 3.58 16.45
N THR A 47 16.48 2.98 15.27
CA THR A 47 17.33 1.83 14.94
C THR A 47 18.81 2.24 14.86
N LEU A 48 19.15 3.37 14.24
CA LEU A 48 20.53 3.88 14.25
C LEU A 48 21.03 4.18 15.66
N SER A 49 20.20 4.82 16.49
CA SER A 49 20.55 5.09 17.89
C SER A 49 20.81 3.81 18.68
N LEU A 50 20.03 2.75 18.45
CA LEU A 50 20.26 1.42 19.06
C LEU A 50 21.54 0.75 18.56
N LEU A 51 21.94 1.01 17.32
CA LEU A 51 23.16 0.49 16.71
C LEU A 51 24.41 1.34 17.04
N ASN A 52 24.30 2.30 17.96
CA ASN A 52 25.35 3.26 18.30
C ASN A 52 25.90 3.98 17.05
N ASP A 53 25.01 4.43 16.16
CA ASP A 53 25.36 5.26 15.00
C ASP A 53 24.60 6.59 15.08
N SER A 54 25.19 7.63 14.48
CA SER A 54 24.60 8.97 14.47
C SER A 54 23.75 9.13 13.22
N PRO A 55 22.44 9.45 13.34
CA PRO A 55 21.60 9.75 12.19
C PRO A 55 22.12 10.91 11.32
N ALA A 56 22.88 11.84 11.92
CA ALA A 56 23.49 12.97 11.25
C ALA A 56 24.74 12.61 10.43
N SER A 57 25.41 11.49 10.73
CA SER A 57 26.67 11.10 10.09
C SER A 57 26.86 9.57 10.14
N PRO A 58 26.01 8.81 9.44
CA PRO A 58 26.08 7.34 9.46
C PRO A 58 27.43 6.85 8.92
N GLN A 59 28.12 6.05 9.72
CA GLN A 59 29.49 5.60 9.40
C GLN A 59 29.51 4.23 8.70
N ASN A 60 28.44 3.43 8.84
CA ASN A 60 28.40 2.06 8.35
C ASN A 60 27.19 1.79 7.46
N PHE A 61 27.45 1.41 6.20
CA PHE A 61 26.41 1.00 5.25
C PHE A 61 25.49 -0.09 5.79
N SER A 62 26.03 -1.10 6.49
CA SER A 62 25.21 -2.18 7.06
C SER A 62 24.24 -1.69 8.13
N LYS A 63 24.60 -0.65 8.90
CA LYS A 63 23.72 -0.07 9.92
C LYS A 63 22.63 0.78 9.29
N VAL A 64 22.97 1.56 8.25
CA VAL A 64 22.00 2.30 7.44
C VAL A 64 21.01 1.34 6.80
N PHE A 65 21.49 0.25 6.21
CA PHE A 65 20.64 -0.76 5.59
C PHE A 65 19.70 -1.40 6.60
N LEU A 66 20.22 -1.80 7.77
CA LEU A 66 19.40 -2.41 8.81
C LEU A 66 18.35 -1.43 9.37
N ALA A 67 18.72 -0.16 9.55
CA ALA A 67 17.80 0.88 10.00
C ALA A 67 16.70 1.17 8.97
N GLY A 68 17.06 1.23 7.69
CA GLY A 68 16.14 1.38 6.58
C GLY A 68 15.18 0.19 6.45
N ALA A 69 15.72 -1.03 6.48
CA ALA A 69 14.95 -2.26 6.40
C ALA A 69 13.98 -2.41 7.59
N THR A 70 14.41 -2.06 8.80
CA THR A 70 13.53 -2.05 9.98
C THR A 70 12.43 -1.00 9.83
N GLY A 71 12.76 0.16 9.26
CA GLY A 71 11.77 1.19 8.90
C GLY A 71 10.75 0.71 7.88
N GLY A 72 11.16 -0.05 6.87
CA GLY A 72 10.26 -0.69 5.91
C GLY A 72 9.37 -1.78 6.51
N LEU A 73 9.89 -2.54 7.49
CA LEU A 73 9.06 -3.48 8.25
C LEU A 73 8.04 -2.76 9.14
N ALA A 74 8.39 -1.60 9.70
CA ALA A 74 7.48 -0.83 10.53
C ALA A 74 6.39 -0.10 9.72
N SER A 75 6.72 0.35 8.50
CA SER A 75 5.75 1.03 7.62
C SER A 75 4.61 0.10 7.15
N PHE A 76 4.83 -1.22 7.20
CA PHE A 76 3.84 -2.28 6.96
C PHE A 76 2.46 -2.02 7.56
N VAL A 77 2.42 -1.51 8.81
CA VAL A 77 1.19 -1.24 9.56
C VAL A 77 0.25 -0.31 8.79
N VAL A 78 0.83 0.59 7.99
CA VAL A 78 0.08 1.55 7.17
C VAL A 78 0.10 1.16 5.70
N SER A 79 1.21 0.61 5.19
CA SER A 79 1.34 0.29 3.76
C SER A 79 0.42 -0.85 3.34
N ALA A 80 0.34 -1.95 4.10
CA ALA A 80 -0.47 -3.11 3.74
C ALA A 80 -1.97 -2.82 3.55
N PRO A 81 -2.70 -2.20 4.50
CA PRO A 81 -4.11 -1.89 4.30
C PRO A 81 -4.32 -0.90 3.14
N THR A 82 -3.41 0.06 2.98
CA THR A 82 -3.49 1.09 1.94
C THR A 82 -3.30 0.52 0.54
N GLU A 83 -2.33 -0.38 0.38
CA GLU A 83 -2.06 -1.04 -0.88
C GLU A 83 -3.16 -2.00 -1.29
N LEU A 84 -3.71 -2.75 -0.34
CA LEU A 84 -4.85 -3.62 -0.60
C LEU A 84 -6.04 -2.82 -1.13
N VAL A 85 -6.35 -1.70 -0.48
CA VAL A 85 -7.42 -0.79 -0.91
C VAL A 85 -7.12 -0.20 -2.29
N LYS A 86 -5.89 0.26 -2.53
CA LYS A 86 -5.45 0.78 -3.84
C LYS A 86 -5.65 -0.26 -4.94
N CYS A 87 -5.11 -1.47 -4.77
CA CYS A 87 -5.17 -2.54 -5.77
C CYS A 87 -6.62 -2.95 -6.08
N ARG A 88 -7.45 -3.15 -5.05
CA ARG A 88 -8.88 -3.48 -5.24
C ARG A 88 -9.64 -2.33 -5.91
N ALA A 89 -9.37 -1.07 -5.55
CA ALA A 89 -9.99 0.10 -6.17
C ALA A 89 -9.59 0.30 -7.64
N GLN A 90 -8.34 0.00 -8.00
CA GLN A 90 -7.82 0.10 -9.37
C GLN A 90 -8.34 -1.00 -10.30
N VAL A 91 -8.57 -2.21 -9.78
CA VAL A 91 -9.10 -3.34 -10.56
C VAL A 91 -10.64 -3.27 -10.70
N ALA A 92 -11.33 -2.54 -9.81
CA ALA A 92 -12.78 -2.47 -9.83
C ALA A 92 -13.32 -1.79 -11.12
N THR A 93 -14.21 -2.49 -11.82
CA THR A 93 -14.80 -2.05 -13.10
C THR A 93 -15.90 -1.00 -12.94
N SER A 94 -16.57 -0.94 -11.78
CA SER A 94 -17.65 0.01 -11.54
C SER A 94 -17.15 1.43 -11.29
N ALA A 95 -17.58 2.41 -12.08
CA ALA A 95 -17.16 3.81 -11.92
C ALA A 95 -17.49 4.44 -10.55
N THR A 96 -18.38 3.83 -9.76
CA THR A 96 -18.80 4.34 -8.44
C THR A 96 -17.95 3.82 -7.28
N THR A 97 -17.05 2.85 -7.50
CA THR A 97 -16.23 2.30 -6.42
C THR A 97 -15.18 3.31 -5.96
N THR A 98 -15.19 3.61 -4.66
CA THR A 98 -14.23 4.50 -4.01
C THR A 98 -13.27 3.70 -3.13
N SER A 99 -12.12 4.26 -2.79
CA SER A 99 -11.19 3.66 -1.81
C SER A 99 -11.89 3.39 -0.47
N TRP A 100 -12.81 4.26 -0.06
CA TRP A 100 -13.58 4.10 1.17
C TRP A 100 -14.57 2.93 1.11
N SER A 101 -15.30 2.78 0.00
CA SER A 101 -16.22 1.64 -0.15
C SER A 101 -15.47 0.31 -0.11
N VAL A 102 -14.32 0.23 -0.79
CA VAL A 102 -13.44 -0.95 -0.75
C VAL A 102 -12.98 -1.25 0.68
N ALA A 103 -12.46 -0.25 1.39
CA ALA A 103 -11.99 -0.43 2.77
C ALA A 103 -13.12 -0.91 3.70
N ARG A 104 -14.32 -0.32 3.57
CA ARG A 104 -15.51 -0.68 4.34
C ARG A 104 -15.97 -2.11 4.05
N ASP A 105 -15.96 -2.51 2.78
CA ASP A 105 -16.42 -3.83 2.36
C ASP A 105 -15.46 -4.93 2.84
N VAL A 106 -14.14 -4.70 2.75
CA VAL A 106 -13.12 -5.60 3.31
C VAL A 106 -13.29 -5.74 4.81
N TRP A 107 -13.44 -4.61 5.53
CA TRP A 107 -13.62 -4.62 6.97
C TRP A 107 -14.86 -5.40 7.41
N LYS A 108 -15.98 -5.23 6.71
CA LYS A 108 -17.22 -5.95 7.03
C LYS A 108 -17.14 -7.44 6.72
N ALA A 109 -16.45 -7.84 5.66
CA ALA A 109 -16.40 -9.23 5.22
C ALA A 109 -15.32 -10.05 5.95
N GLU A 110 -14.14 -9.47 6.14
CA GLU A 110 -12.92 -10.18 6.56
C GLU A 110 -12.28 -9.57 7.83
N GLY A 111 -12.79 -8.42 8.29
CA GLY A 111 -12.25 -7.69 9.45
C GLY A 111 -10.83 -7.20 9.23
N ILE A 112 -10.10 -7.07 10.35
CA ILE A 112 -8.70 -6.64 10.35
C ILE A 112 -7.79 -7.59 9.56
N ARG A 113 -8.06 -8.91 9.59
CA ARG A 113 -7.23 -9.89 8.88
C ARG A 113 -7.28 -9.70 7.37
N GLY A 114 -8.46 -9.35 6.83
CA GLY A 114 -8.60 -9.05 5.41
C GLY A 114 -7.81 -7.84 4.96
N LEU A 115 -7.73 -6.79 5.80
CA LEU A 115 -6.93 -5.60 5.48
C LEU A 115 -5.42 -5.88 5.38
N TYR A 116 -4.93 -6.93 6.06
CA TYR A 116 -3.53 -7.32 6.03
C TYR A 116 -3.26 -8.56 5.15
N TYR A 117 -4.24 -8.98 4.34
CA TYR A 117 -4.04 -10.08 3.42
C TYR A 117 -2.96 -9.77 2.37
N GLY A 118 -1.98 -10.65 2.22
CA GLY A 118 -0.80 -10.41 1.37
C GLY A 118 0.24 -9.47 1.99
N GLY A 119 -0.03 -8.98 3.20
CA GLY A 119 0.77 -7.98 3.88
C GLY A 119 2.23 -8.38 4.16
N GLY A 120 2.50 -9.67 4.36
CA GLY A 120 3.87 -10.15 4.55
C GLY A 120 4.76 -9.96 3.31
N ILE A 121 4.19 -10.01 2.10
CA ILE A 121 4.94 -9.75 0.87
C ILE A 121 5.22 -8.25 0.75
N THR A 122 4.22 -7.42 1.04
CA THR A 122 4.36 -5.96 1.12
C THR A 122 5.47 -5.56 2.09
N SER A 123 5.51 -6.14 3.30
CA SER A 123 6.52 -5.77 4.30
C SER A 123 7.94 -6.18 3.88
N VAL A 124 8.11 -7.36 3.27
CA VAL A 124 9.42 -7.78 2.73
C VAL A 124 9.87 -6.86 1.61
N ARG A 125 8.97 -6.52 0.68
CA ARG A 125 9.27 -5.57 -0.40
C ARG A 125 9.68 -4.21 0.16
N ASP A 126 8.94 -3.69 1.13
CA ASP A 126 9.23 -2.39 1.75
C ASP A 126 10.55 -2.44 2.53
N ALA A 127 10.83 -3.52 3.26
CA ALA A 127 12.09 -3.69 3.99
C ALA A 127 13.31 -3.71 3.05
N VAL A 128 13.23 -4.44 1.93
CA VAL A 128 14.31 -4.42 0.93
C VAL A 128 14.41 -3.05 0.28
N GLY A 129 13.26 -2.45 -0.07
CA GLY A 129 13.15 -1.12 -0.69
C GLY A 129 13.77 0.02 0.11
N TYR A 130 13.52 0.04 1.42
CA TYR A 130 14.01 1.10 2.31
C TYR A 130 15.42 0.83 2.85
N GLY A 131 15.98 -0.36 2.64
CA GLY A 131 17.33 -0.70 3.08
C GLY A 131 18.45 -0.05 2.25
N PHE A 132 18.19 0.36 1.01
CA PHE A 132 19.21 0.92 0.12
C PHE A 132 19.06 2.44 -0.10
#